data_AF-A0A7G5XJS0-F1
#
_entry.id   AF-A0A7G5XJS0-F1
#
_cell.length_a   1.000
_cell.length_b   1.000
_cell.length_c   1.000
_cell.angle_alpha   90.00
_cell.angle_beta   90.00
_cell.angle_gamma   90.00
#
_symmetry.space_group_name_H-M   'P 1'
#
loop_
_entity.id
_entity.type
_entity.pdbx_description
1 polymer ?
#
loop_
_entity_poly.entity_id
_entity_poly.type
_entity_poly.pdbx_seq_one_letter_code
_entity_poly.pdbx_strand_id
1 'polypeptide(L)'
;MIRLKYLKTLFLVAAVGFIAASCNKSFPNPLEANAGTGNSATVINPKTLVIVVDGAVGTQVQVSNPPVLNSLVDYSIFSWDALSDYDNVNVTNTLGWSNLFTGVKVNKHNVTGADFGGNRFADYPSLFTRLKQQRPGMRTTAFFSSNNIAAELAADATKTESFNENDAAVKEAVKAELTSQNPGLVLAQFHDVDKAGAASSYTVGSTGYKNAILQTDAYIGEILTALRSRPSFKTENWMVIITSNKGSNTIYNPAGSWSAFEDTRHNTFFFCFNPRFNSKSLTRPGALIPYTGTAPLYSGAVAQNRRAKVLGGGTAFDIGSTGEMTVSCKVKIPVGNYYYPPILSKRASFTGGVVGWVFFLEANYWMVNFGQTSLGNRQIRGHVIADGQWHTLTVVIRNEGAARNVYTYTDGVLYNTGISAATRDITSYGNLNSPQPLTVGNLPPDNVTGLANYSLTDIKYFNVALPDSYIANTYCTTSIEPSNQYYNNLVGFWPGFPVINDNGVFKMRDLSPFGRDFTLESYSPGSFNDLNANVCPPVSEPVYKTVPNSVDVTVQIYAWFGITVPASWGLDGKNWIPTYSDVSGG
;
A
#
# COMPACT_ATOMS: atom_id res chain seq x y z
N MET A 1 -23.47 -59.65 -40.66
CA MET A 1 -23.40 -58.71 -41.80
C MET A 1 -24.84 -58.46 -42.25
N ILE A 2 -25.27 -57.19 -42.33
CA ILE A 2 -26.64 -56.64 -42.56
C ILE A 2 -27.58 -56.64 -41.31
N ARG A 3 -27.99 -55.42 -40.86
CA ARG A 3 -29.40 -54.97 -40.64
C ARG A 3 -29.52 -53.67 -39.79
N LEU A 4 -29.91 -52.57 -40.48
CA LEU A 4 -31.11 -51.71 -40.29
C LEU A 4 -31.60 -51.18 -38.90
N LYS A 5 -32.02 -49.89 -38.94
CA LYS A 5 -32.97 -49.08 -38.10
C LYS A 5 -32.32 -48.24 -36.98
N TYR A 6 -32.55 -46.91 -36.84
CA TYR A 6 -33.83 -46.18 -36.83
C TYR A 6 -33.76 -44.73 -37.37
N LEU A 7 -34.91 -44.31 -37.89
CA LEU A 7 -35.30 -43.00 -38.44
C LEU A 7 -36.32 -42.33 -37.48
N LYS A 8 -36.45 -41.00 -37.58
CA LYS A 8 -37.50 -40.06 -37.06
C LYS A 8 -37.08 -39.34 -35.75
N THR A 9 -37.18 -38.01 -35.62
CA THR A 9 -38.32 -37.14 -35.98
C THR A 9 -37.91 -35.66 -36.16
N LEU A 10 -38.54 -35.01 -37.15
CA LEU A 10 -38.65 -33.57 -37.45
C LEU A 10 -39.13 -32.71 -36.26
N PHE A 11 -38.67 -31.46 -36.11
CA PHE A 11 -39.48 -30.24 -36.30
C PHE A 11 -38.70 -28.93 -36.04
N LEU A 12 -38.63 -28.10 -37.09
CA LEU A 12 -38.65 -26.64 -37.19
C LEU A 12 -38.78 -25.82 -35.87
N VAL A 13 -37.83 -24.91 -35.62
CA VAL A 13 -38.11 -23.47 -35.36
C VAL A 13 -36.96 -22.65 -35.95
N ALA A 14 -37.27 -21.92 -37.02
CA ALA A 14 -36.48 -20.80 -37.50
C ALA A 14 -36.75 -19.58 -36.61
N ALA A 15 -35.72 -19.03 -35.96
CA ALA A 15 -35.57 -17.62 -35.55
C ALA A 15 -34.40 -17.49 -34.57
N VAL A 16 -33.16 -17.44 -35.08
CA VAL A 16 -32.05 -16.77 -34.38
C VAL A 16 -31.34 -15.93 -35.42
N GLY A 17 -31.83 -14.70 -35.54
CA GLY A 17 -31.16 -13.64 -36.26
C GLY A 17 -29.96 -13.13 -35.46
N PHE A 18 -28.88 -12.87 -36.18
CA PHE A 18 -27.97 -11.75 -35.97
C PHE A 18 -27.47 -11.47 -34.55
N ILE A 19 -26.53 -12.27 -34.03
CA ILE A 19 -25.53 -11.75 -33.08
C ILE A 19 -24.19 -12.48 -33.32
N ALA A 20 -23.09 -11.71 -33.25
CA ALA A 20 -21.68 -12.12 -33.24
C ALA A 20 -20.95 -12.24 -34.60
N ALA A 21 -20.98 -11.16 -35.37
CA ALA A 21 -19.82 -10.73 -36.15
C ALA A 21 -19.44 -9.31 -35.72
N SER A 22 -19.04 -9.16 -34.44
CA SER A 22 -18.28 -7.99 -34.04
C SER A 22 -16.92 -8.11 -34.73
N CYS A 23 -16.70 -7.27 -35.74
CA CYS A 23 -15.44 -7.19 -36.45
C CYS A 23 -14.31 -6.90 -35.45
N ASN A 24 -13.43 -7.88 -35.27
CA ASN A 24 -12.18 -7.79 -34.53
C ASN A 24 -11.14 -6.92 -35.26
N LYS A 25 -11.53 -5.72 -35.72
CA LYS A 25 -10.61 -4.80 -36.40
C LYS A 25 -9.74 -4.14 -35.34
N SER A 26 -8.43 -4.33 -35.47
CA SER A 26 -7.40 -3.61 -34.72
C SER A 26 -7.65 -2.09 -34.79
N PHE A 27 -7.26 -1.36 -33.74
CA PHE A 27 -7.30 0.09 -33.81
C PHE A 27 -6.38 0.57 -34.93
N PRO A 28 -6.89 1.37 -35.89
CA PRO A 28 -6.05 1.83 -36.99
C PRO A 28 -4.99 2.79 -36.47
N ASN A 29 -3.72 2.54 -36.81
CA ASN A 29 -2.63 3.48 -36.59
C ASN A 29 -2.77 4.65 -37.59
N PRO A 30 -2.95 5.90 -37.15
CA PRO A 30 -3.05 7.07 -38.03
C PRO A 30 -1.87 7.26 -38.98
N LEU A 31 -0.69 6.70 -38.66
CA LEU A 31 0.52 6.80 -39.48
C LEU A 31 0.67 5.67 -40.51
N GLU A 32 0.11 4.49 -40.28
CA GLU A 32 0.17 3.39 -41.26
C GLU A 32 -0.64 3.69 -42.53
N ALA A 33 -1.67 4.54 -42.43
CA ALA A 33 -2.45 5.01 -43.57
C ALA A 33 -1.71 6.06 -44.44
N ASN A 34 -0.57 6.58 -43.98
CA ASN A 34 0.21 7.64 -44.63
C ASN A 34 1.60 7.18 -45.12
N ALA A 35 1.85 5.87 -45.23
CA ALA A 35 3.08 5.32 -45.78
C ALA A 35 3.23 5.52 -47.32
N GLY A 36 2.66 6.59 -47.86
CA GLY A 36 2.79 7.02 -49.25
C GLY A 36 3.49 8.37 -49.34
N THR A 37 4.79 8.33 -49.67
CA THR A 37 5.61 9.40 -50.26
C THR A 37 5.37 10.85 -49.79
N GLY A 38 6.23 11.36 -48.91
CA GLY A 38 6.43 12.80 -48.75
C GLY A 38 6.92 13.24 -47.37
N ASN A 39 8.14 13.78 -47.32
CA ASN A 39 8.76 14.41 -46.15
C ASN A 39 8.01 15.70 -45.76
N SER A 40 6.89 15.58 -45.06
CA SER A 40 6.26 16.67 -44.33
C SER A 40 5.84 16.12 -42.98
N ALA A 41 6.53 16.53 -41.92
CA ALA A 41 6.17 16.22 -40.55
C ALA A 41 4.81 16.87 -40.24
N THR A 42 3.73 16.16 -40.52
CA THR A 42 2.37 16.56 -40.17
C THR A 42 2.34 16.77 -38.66
N VAL A 43 2.05 18.00 -38.22
CA VAL A 43 1.88 18.31 -36.80
C VAL A 43 0.71 17.48 -36.28
N ILE A 44 1.00 16.41 -35.53
CA ILE A 44 -0.04 15.58 -34.93
C ILE A 44 -0.54 16.30 -33.67
N ASN A 45 -1.81 16.73 -33.67
CA ASN A 45 -2.37 17.51 -32.59
C ASN A 45 -2.70 16.61 -31.38
N PRO A 46 -2.01 16.74 -30.22
CA PRO A 46 -2.31 15.91 -29.06
C PRO A 46 -3.71 16.22 -28.52
N LYS A 47 -4.45 15.17 -28.20
CA LYS A 47 -5.78 15.25 -27.58
C LYS A 47 -5.90 14.21 -26.48
N THR A 48 -6.78 14.46 -25.51
CA THR A 48 -7.03 13.53 -24.41
C THR A 48 -8.51 13.27 -24.19
N LEU A 49 -8.85 12.00 -23.97
CA LEU A 49 -10.15 11.57 -23.45
C LEU A 49 -9.91 10.96 -22.07
N VAL A 50 -10.58 11.45 -21.05
CA VAL A 50 -10.46 10.96 -19.67
C VAL A 50 -11.81 10.43 -19.23
N ILE A 51 -11.86 9.17 -18.84
CA ILE A 51 -13.08 8.51 -18.35
C ILE A 51 -12.81 8.08 -16.90
N VAL A 52 -13.57 8.64 -15.97
CA VAL A 52 -13.52 8.32 -14.55
C VAL A 52 -14.77 7.53 -14.19
N VAL A 53 -14.60 6.34 -13.65
CA VAL A 53 -15.70 5.46 -13.20
C VAL A 53 -15.66 5.38 -11.69
N ASP A 54 -16.61 6.03 -11.03
CA ASP A 54 -16.61 6.04 -9.57
C ASP A 54 -16.85 4.65 -9.01
N GLY A 55 -16.23 4.36 -7.88
CA GLY A 55 -16.53 3.16 -7.11
C GLY A 55 -16.04 1.85 -7.72
N ALA A 56 -15.36 1.90 -8.86
CA ALA A 56 -14.93 0.72 -9.59
C ALA A 56 -13.61 0.17 -9.00
N VAL A 57 -13.75 -0.80 -8.09
CA VAL A 57 -12.63 -1.56 -7.49
C VAL A 57 -11.88 -2.31 -8.57
N GLY A 58 -10.60 -1.97 -8.81
CA GLY A 58 -9.87 -2.42 -9.99
C GLY A 58 -9.76 -3.93 -10.16
N THR A 59 -9.47 -4.64 -9.07
CA THR A 59 -9.45 -6.11 -9.06
C THR A 59 -10.81 -6.73 -9.37
N GLN A 60 -11.91 -6.09 -8.97
CA GLN A 60 -13.27 -6.56 -9.26
C GLN A 60 -13.66 -6.24 -10.70
N VAL A 61 -13.23 -5.10 -11.25
CA VAL A 61 -13.39 -4.81 -12.68
C VAL A 61 -12.69 -5.88 -13.50
N GLN A 62 -11.44 -6.25 -13.17
CA GLN A 62 -10.73 -7.33 -13.86
C GLN A 62 -11.52 -8.65 -13.86
N VAL A 63 -12.00 -9.09 -12.69
CA VAL A 63 -12.75 -10.35 -12.54
C VAL A 63 -14.12 -10.29 -13.25
N SER A 64 -14.71 -9.11 -13.42
CA SER A 64 -15.96 -8.94 -14.18
C SER A 64 -15.81 -9.27 -15.66
N ASN A 65 -14.57 -9.31 -16.17
CA ASN A 65 -14.18 -9.59 -17.55
C ASN A 65 -14.79 -8.62 -18.59
N PRO A 66 -14.52 -7.30 -18.47
CA PRO A 66 -15.10 -6.24 -19.30
C PRO A 66 -14.58 -6.31 -20.75
N PRO A 67 -15.43 -6.60 -21.75
CA PRO A 67 -14.98 -6.82 -23.12
C PRO A 67 -14.24 -5.64 -23.76
N VAL A 68 -14.70 -4.39 -23.55
CA VAL A 68 -14.08 -3.22 -24.16
C VAL A 68 -12.74 -2.92 -23.52
N LEU A 69 -12.65 -2.83 -22.19
CA LEU A 69 -11.37 -2.63 -21.50
C LEU A 69 -10.34 -3.72 -21.83
N ASN A 70 -10.76 -4.99 -21.88
CA ASN A 70 -9.88 -6.09 -22.28
C ASN A 70 -9.31 -5.91 -23.69
N SER A 71 -10.09 -5.34 -24.63
CA SER A 71 -9.61 -5.06 -25.99
C SER A 71 -8.55 -3.95 -26.07
N LEU A 72 -8.39 -3.14 -25.02
CA LEU A 72 -7.41 -2.05 -24.96
C LEU A 72 -6.06 -2.49 -24.41
N VAL A 73 -5.98 -3.65 -23.75
CA VAL A 73 -4.79 -4.14 -23.01
C VAL A 73 -3.54 -4.16 -23.89
N ASP A 74 -3.66 -4.59 -25.15
CA ASP A 74 -2.53 -4.74 -26.07
C ASP A 74 -1.86 -3.40 -26.45
N TYR A 75 -2.56 -2.29 -26.21
CA TYR A 75 -2.18 -0.94 -26.61
C TYR A 75 -2.23 0.04 -25.44
N SER A 76 -2.05 -0.47 -24.21
CA SER A 76 -2.14 0.32 -23.00
C SER A 76 -0.97 0.11 -22.05
N ILE A 77 -0.59 1.18 -21.35
CA ILE A 77 -0.05 1.04 -20.00
C ILE A 77 -1.25 0.84 -19.07
N PHE A 78 -1.32 -0.27 -18.34
CA PHE A 78 -2.51 -0.56 -17.54
C PHE A 78 -2.19 -1.23 -16.19
N SER A 79 -3.12 -1.11 -15.26
CA SER A 79 -3.07 -1.73 -13.93
C SER A 79 -4.47 -1.98 -13.40
N TRP A 80 -4.67 -3.17 -12.82
CA TRP A 80 -5.85 -3.50 -12.00
C TRP A 80 -5.58 -3.32 -10.50
N ASP A 81 -4.32 -3.08 -10.14
CA ASP A 81 -3.81 -2.90 -8.77
C ASP A 81 -3.45 -1.44 -8.48
N ALA A 82 -3.97 -0.49 -9.27
CA ALA A 82 -3.72 0.93 -9.08
C ALA A 82 -4.27 1.41 -7.73
N LEU A 83 -3.74 2.52 -7.22
CA LEU A 83 -4.12 3.06 -5.91
C LEU A 83 -4.60 4.51 -6.00
N SER A 84 -5.66 4.84 -5.27
CA SER A 84 -6.07 6.24 -5.10
C SER A 84 -5.13 7.01 -4.18
N ASP A 85 -4.72 6.38 -3.08
CA ASP A 85 -3.77 6.87 -2.08
C ASP A 85 -3.13 5.66 -1.37
N TYR A 86 -2.02 5.86 -0.66
CA TYR A 86 -1.41 4.83 0.20
C TYR A 86 -1.49 5.15 1.69
N ASP A 87 -1.93 6.36 2.05
CA ASP A 87 -2.17 6.73 3.45
C ASP A 87 -3.51 6.13 3.92
N ASN A 88 -3.59 5.67 5.17
CA ASN A 88 -4.84 5.14 5.75
C ASN A 88 -5.80 6.28 6.10
N VAL A 89 -6.45 6.83 5.08
CA VAL A 89 -7.39 7.95 5.18
C VAL A 89 -8.79 7.50 4.85
N ASN A 90 -9.79 8.29 5.25
CA ASN A 90 -11.15 8.07 4.80
C ASN A 90 -11.22 8.35 3.29
N VAL A 91 -11.56 7.35 2.48
CA VAL A 91 -11.65 7.49 1.03
C VAL A 91 -13.08 7.83 0.63
N THR A 92 -13.26 9.01 0.03
CA THR A 92 -14.53 9.50 -0.51
C THR A 92 -14.40 9.82 -2.00
N ASN A 93 -15.54 10.03 -2.68
CA ASN A 93 -15.51 10.46 -4.07
C ASN A 93 -14.81 11.82 -4.25
N THR A 94 -15.09 12.78 -3.37
CA THR A 94 -14.48 14.12 -3.38
C THR A 94 -12.97 14.06 -3.17
N LEU A 95 -12.47 13.19 -2.29
CA LEU A 95 -11.03 12.95 -2.15
C LEU A 95 -10.46 12.36 -3.45
N GLY A 96 -11.07 11.30 -3.98
CA GLY A 96 -10.60 10.64 -5.20
C GLY A 96 -10.55 11.58 -6.42
N TRP A 97 -11.59 12.39 -6.64
CA TRP A 97 -11.61 13.39 -7.71
C TRP A 97 -10.56 14.48 -7.48
N SER A 98 -10.34 14.90 -6.23
CA SER A 98 -9.30 15.88 -5.88
C SER A 98 -7.90 15.34 -6.21
N ASN A 99 -7.60 14.09 -5.84
CA ASN A 99 -6.34 13.44 -6.21
C ASN A 99 -6.14 13.43 -7.74
N LEU A 100 -7.16 12.96 -8.48
CA LEU A 100 -7.12 12.86 -9.94
C LEU A 100 -6.86 14.20 -10.60
N PHE A 101 -7.59 15.25 -10.20
CA PHE A 101 -7.62 16.52 -10.94
C PHE A 101 -6.62 17.55 -10.45
N THR A 102 -6.09 17.44 -9.22
CA THR A 102 -5.03 18.34 -8.76
C THR A 102 -3.63 17.76 -8.98
N GLY A 103 -3.50 16.43 -9.08
CA GLY A 103 -2.22 15.75 -9.19
C GLY A 103 -1.42 15.73 -7.88
N VAL A 104 -2.07 16.04 -6.75
CA VAL A 104 -1.50 15.96 -5.39
C VAL A 104 -2.40 15.13 -4.48
N LYS A 105 -1.85 14.60 -3.38
CA LYS A 105 -2.58 13.78 -2.40
C LYS A 105 -3.33 14.62 -1.35
N VAL A 106 -4.09 13.93 -0.51
CA VAL A 106 -4.92 14.53 0.56
C VAL A 106 -4.16 15.41 1.54
N ASN A 107 -2.91 15.06 1.87
CA ASN A 107 -2.07 15.87 2.75
C ASN A 107 -1.71 17.26 2.17
N LYS A 108 -1.93 17.47 0.86
CA LYS A 108 -1.73 18.75 0.16
C LYS A 108 -3.04 19.45 -0.16
N HIS A 109 -3.97 18.79 -0.87
CA HIS A 109 -5.23 19.43 -1.29
C HIS A 109 -6.25 19.56 -0.15
N ASN A 110 -6.08 18.84 0.97
CA ASN A 110 -6.86 18.95 2.20
C ASN A 110 -8.36 18.60 2.11
N VAL A 111 -8.75 17.76 1.14
CA VAL A 111 -10.14 17.28 1.00
C VAL A 111 -10.25 15.92 1.67
N THR A 112 -10.84 15.88 2.85
CA THR A 112 -10.89 14.68 3.73
C THR A 112 -12.31 14.13 3.95
N GLY A 113 -13.33 14.92 3.60
CA GLY A 113 -14.75 14.62 3.82
C GLY A 113 -15.51 14.30 2.55
N ALA A 114 -16.84 14.42 2.60
CA ALA A 114 -17.75 14.23 1.46
C ALA A 114 -18.08 15.55 0.71
N ASP A 115 -17.44 16.64 1.11
CA ASP A 115 -17.53 17.96 0.48
C ASP A 115 -16.12 18.49 0.16
N PHE A 116 -16.05 19.68 -0.43
CA PHE A 116 -14.81 20.37 -0.78
C PHE A 116 -14.44 21.47 0.23
N GLY A 117 -15.04 21.48 1.42
CA GLY A 117 -14.77 22.46 2.47
C GLY A 117 -13.31 22.40 2.94
N GLY A 118 -12.69 23.57 3.10
CA GLY A 118 -11.29 23.67 3.57
C GLY A 118 -10.24 23.18 2.57
N ASN A 119 -10.61 22.97 1.30
CA ASN A 119 -9.67 22.60 0.25
C ASN A 119 -8.56 23.64 0.06
N ARG A 120 -7.46 23.21 -0.57
CA ARG A 120 -6.34 24.07 -0.95
C ARG A 120 -6.18 24.18 -2.48
N PHE A 121 -7.27 24.25 -3.24
CA PHE A 121 -7.20 24.33 -4.71
C PHE A 121 -6.59 25.64 -5.21
N ALA A 122 -6.55 26.70 -4.41
CA ALA A 122 -5.78 27.90 -4.74
C ALA A 122 -4.26 27.62 -4.82
N ASP A 123 -3.75 26.78 -3.90
CA ASP A 123 -2.34 26.37 -3.87
C ASP A 123 -2.06 25.23 -4.86
N TYR A 124 -3.04 24.34 -5.04
CA TYR A 124 -2.98 23.17 -5.93
C TYR A 124 -4.13 23.21 -6.94
N PRO A 125 -4.05 24.07 -7.98
CA PRO A 125 -5.13 24.24 -8.95
C PRO A 125 -5.43 22.96 -9.72
N SER A 126 -6.70 22.80 -10.08
CA SER A 126 -7.13 21.67 -10.89
C SER A 126 -6.50 21.65 -12.28
N LEU A 127 -6.58 20.50 -12.93
CA LEU A 127 -6.15 20.24 -14.30
C LEU A 127 -6.74 21.27 -15.26
N PHE A 128 -8.03 21.56 -15.15
CA PHE A 128 -8.70 22.52 -16.03
C PHE A 128 -8.16 23.94 -15.85
N THR A 129 -7.95 24.36 -14.60
CA THR A 129 -7.35 25.65 -14.26
C THR A 129 -5.96 25.77 -14.87
N ARG A 130 -5.12 24.75 -14.70
CA ARG A 130 -3.76 24.72 -15.27
C ARG A 130 -3.77 24.67 -16.80
N LEU A 131 -4.64 23.88 -17.41
CA LEU A 131 -4.75 23.82 -18.87
C LEU A 131 -5.20 25.16 -19.47
N LYS A 132 -6.12 25.87 -18.83
CA LYS A 132 -6.52 27.22 -19.25
C LYS A 132 -5.35 28.22 -19.17
N GLN A 133 -4.53 28.14 -18.13
CA GLN A 133 -3.33 28.98 -17.98
C GLN A 133 -2.27 28.67 -19.03
N GLN A 134 -1.99 27.38 -19.26
CA GLN A 134 -0.90 26.95 -20.15
C GLN A 134 -1.31 26.92 -21.64
N ARG A 135 -2.61 26.74 -21.91
CA ARG A 135 -3.19 26.62 -23.26
C ARG A 135 -4.56 27.31 -23.34
N PRO A 136 -4.63 28.64 -23.25
CA PRO A 136 -5.90 29.39 -23.15
C PRO A 136 -6.86 29.20 -24.33
N GLY A 137 -6.35 28.84 -25.51
CA GLY A 137 -7.19 28.55 -26.68
C GLY A 137 -7.67 27.10 -26.78
N MET A 138 -7.28 26.22 -25.87
CA MET A 138 -7.65 24.81 -25.91
C MET A 138 -9.05 24.60 -25.36
N ARG A 139 -9.95 24.06 -26.20
CA ARG A 139 -11.28 23.65 -25.75
C ARG A 139 -11.16 22.44 -24.81
N THR A 140 -11.54 22.61 -23.56
CA THR A 140 -11.61 21.55 -22.56
C THR A 140 -13.06 21.35 -22.14
N THR A 141 -13.53 20.12 -22.08
CA THR A 141 -14.91 19.81 -21.67
C THR A 141 -14.95 18.77 -20.57
N ALA A 142 -15.96 18.86 -19.70
CA ALA A 142 -16.18 17.91 -18.62
C ALA A 142 -17.67 17.64 -18.43
N PHE A 143 -18.04 16.36 -18.50
CA PHE A 143 -19.41 15.88 -18.35
C PHE A 143 -19.47 14.95 -17.15
N PHE A 144 -20.33 15.27 -16.19
CA PHE A 144 -20.42 14.56 -14.92
C PHE A 144 -21.80 13.93 -14.75
N SER A 145 -21.82 12.70 -14.26
CA SER A 145 -23.05 12.09 -13.76
C SER A 145 -23.42 12.75 -12.44
N SER A 146 -22.45 12.83 -11.53
CA SER A 146 -22.66 13.38 -10.19
C SER A 146 -22.71 14.91 -10.18
N ASN A 147 -23.48 15.45 -9.24
CA ASN A 147 -23.63 16.89 -9.05
C ASN A 147 -22.43 17.49 -8.29
N ASN A 148 -22.27 18.82 -8.36
CA ASN A 148 -21.32 19.62 -7.56
C ASN A 148 -19.81 19.36 -7.78
N ILE A 149 -19.41 18.52 -8.73
CA ILE A 149 -17.99 18.36 -9.11
C ILE A 149 -17.54 19.53 -9.99
N ALA A 150 -18.38 19.90 -10.96
CA ALA A 150 -18.03 20.83 -12.02
C ALA A 150 -17.61 22.20 -11.47
N ALA A 151 -18.34 22.73 -10.49
CA ALA A 151 -18.09 24.03 -9.89
C ALA A 151 -16.76 24.12 -9.13
N GLU A 152 -16.25 22.99 -8.63
CA GLU A 152 -15.09 22.96 -7.74
C GLU A 152 -13.81 22.57 -8.49
N LEU A 153 -13.88 21.54 -9.33
CA LEU A 153 -12.69 20.98 -9.98
C LEU A 153 -12.62 21.27 -11.49
N ALA A 154 -13.71 21.66 -12.13
CA ALA A 154 -13.77 21.90 -13.57
C ALA A 154 -14.32 23.28 -13.96
N ALA A 155 -14.36 24.24 -13.03
CA ALA A 155 -14.93 25.57 -13.27
C ALA A 155 -14.27 26.32 -14.44
N ASP A 156 -12.97 26.06 -14.65
CA ASP A 156 -12.18 26.65 -15.73
C ASP A 156 -12.21 25.86 -17.05
N ALA A 157 -12.99 24.78 -17.12
CA ALA A 157 -13.21 24.10 -18.40
C ALA A 157 -14.02 25.01 -19.35
N THR A 158 -13.80 24.87 -20.66
CA THR A 158 -14.56 25.62 -21.68
C THR A 158 -16.05 25.29 -21.64
N LYS A 159 -16.40 24.06 -21.27
CA LYS A 159 -17.78 23.60 -21.12
C LYS A 159 -17.87 22.57 -20.01
N THR A 160 -18.84 22.74 -19.12
CA THR A 160 -19.20 21.75 -18.10
C THR A 160 -20.70 21.49 -18.10
N GLU A 161 -21.09 20.24 -17.88
CA GLU A 161 -22.48 19.87 -17.62
C GLU A 161 -22.54 18.72 -16.60
N SER A 162 -23.55 18.75 -15.73
CA SER A 162 -23.87 17.67 -14.78
C SER A 162 -25.26 17.11 -15.11
N PHE A 163 -25.41 15.79 -15.06
CA PHE A 163 -26.61 15.09 -15.53
C PHE A 163 -27.44 14.43 -14.41
N ASN A 164 -27.25 14.84 -13.17
CA ASN A 164 -28.05 14.42 -12.01
C ASN A 164 -28.19 12.90 -11.89
N GLU A 165 -27.05 12.23 -11.71
CA GLU A 165 -26.92 10.77 -11.54
C GLU A 165 -27.43 9.97 -12.75
N ASN A 166 -27.03 10.40 -13.97
CA ASN A 166 -27.40 9.77 -15.24
C ASN A 166 -26.20 9.54 -16.15
N ASP A 167 -25.61 8.34 -16.06
CA ASP A 167 -24.46 7.93 -16.87
C ASP A 167 -24.79 7.85 -18.37
N ALA A 168 -26.01 7.46 -18.74
CA ALA A 168 -26.41 7.40 -20.15
C ALA A 168 -26.39 8.79 -20.81
N ALA A 169 -26.81 9.83 -20.08
CA ALA A 169 -26.78 11.21 -20.55
C ALA A 169 -25.33 11.74 -20.67
N VAL A 170 -24.45 11.42 -19.73
CA VAL A 170 -23.00 11.72 -19.83
C VAL A 170 -22.42 11.13 -21.11
N LYS A 171 -22.69 9.85 -21.37
CA LYS A 171 -22.23 9.17 -22.58
C LYS A 171 -22.70 9.87 -23.85
N GLU A 172 -23.99 10.22 -23.95
CA GLU A 172 -24.51 10.93 -25.14
C GLU A 172 -23.90 12.33 -25.29
N ALA A 173 -23.67 13.06 -24.21
CA ALA A 173 -23.01 14.37 -24.25
C ALA A 173 -21.55 14.28 -24.73
N VAL A 174 -20.81 13.27 -24.25
CA VAL A 174 -19.44 12.99 -24.69
C VAL A 174 -19.41 12.63 -26.17
N LYS A 175 -20.32 11.75 -26.64
CA LYS A 175 -20.44 11.41 -28.06
C LYS A 175 -20.74 12.64 -28.91
N ALA A 176 -21.68 13.50 -28.49
CA ALA A 176 -22.03 14.71 -29.20
C ALA A 176 -20.85 15.69 -29.31
N GLU A 177 -20.09 15.88 -28.22
CA GLU A 177 -18.88 16.71 -28.20
C GLU A 177 -17.79 16.12 -29.12
N LEU A 178 -17.58 14.80 -29.08
CA LEU A 178 -16.64 14.11 -29.95
C LEU A 178 -17.06 14.14 -31.42
N THR A 179 -18.34 14.18 -31.78
CA THR A 179 -18.76 14.20 -33.18
C THR A 179 -18.79 15.61 -33.78
N SER A 180 -19.18 16.62 -32.99
CA SER A 180 -19.56 17.93 -33.52
C SER A 180 -18.59 19.06 -33.20
N GLN A 181 -17.60 18.82 -32.34
CA GLN A 181 -16.69 19.85 -31.84
C GLN A 181 -15.22 19.45 -32.01
N ASN A 182 -14.32 20.39 -31.68
CA ASN A 182 -12.86 20.18 -31.71
C ASN A 182 -12.23 20.28 -30.31
N PRO A 183 -12.61 19.41 -29.35
CA PRO A 183 -12.04 19.43 -28.01
C PRO A 183 -10.56 19.03 -28.03
N GLY A 184 -9.74 19.68 -27.21
CA GLY A 184 -8.39 19.21 -26.86
C GLY A 184 -8.42 18.18 -25.73
N LEU A 185 -9.30 18.38 -24.75
CA LEU A 185 -9.58 17.43 -23.67
C LEU A 185 -11.08 17.23 -23.52
N VAL A 186 -11.52 15.98 -23.42
CA VAL A 186 -12.88 15.60 -23.04
C VAL A 186 -12.81 14.75 -21.78
N LEU A 187 -13.55 15.12 -20.74
CA LEU A 187 -13.70 14.33 -19.53
C LEU A 187 -15.13 13.82 -19.38
N ALA A 188 -15.25 12.56 -19.00
CA ALA A 188 -16.50 11.89 -18.64
C ALA A 188 -16.36 11.30 -17.23
N GLN A 189 -17.32 11.55 -16.36
CA GLN A 189 -17.42 10.87 -15.07
C GLN A 189 -18.74 10.10 -14.98
N PHE A 190 -18.63 8.82 -14.63
CA PHE A 190 -19.73 7.87 -14.47
C PHE A 190 -19.86 7.47 -13.00
N HIS A 191 -21.08 7.30 -12.50
CA HIS A 191 -21.38 7.09 -11.09
C HIS A 191 -22.15 5.80 -10.77
N ASP A 192 -22.82 5.18 -11.75
CA ASP A 192 -23.74 4.06 -11.47
C ASP A 192 -23.05 2.83 -10.87
N VAL A 193 -21.75 2.64 -11.14
CA VAL A 193 -20.93 1.57 -10.52
C VAL A 193 -20.81 1.78 -9.01
N ASP A 194 -20.49 3.00 -8.56
CA ASP A 194 -20.40 3.32 -7.13
C ASP A 194 -21.74 3.17 -6.44
N LYS A 195 -22.81 3.67 -7.08
CA LYS A 195 -24.19 3.56 -6.59
C LYS A 195 -24.61 2.10 -6.40
N ALA A 196 -24.31 1.23 -7.37
CA ALA A 196 -24.62 -0.20 -7.29
C ALA A 196 -23.81 -0.91 -6.19
N GLY A 197 -22.53 -0.54 -6.02
CA GLY A 197 -21.66 -1.04 -4.96
C GLY A 197 -22.16 -0.63 -3.58
N ALA A 198 -22.48 0.65 -3.38
CA ALA A 198 -23.00 1.20 -2.13
C ALA A 198 -24.36 0.61 -1.74
N ALA A 199 -25.22 0.31 -2.72
CA ALA A 199 -26.52 -0.31 -2.48
C ALA A 199 -26.42 -1.78 -2.05
N SER A 200 -25.28 -2.44 -2.27
CA SER A 200 -25.14 -3.88 -2.02
C SER A 200 -23.74 -4.28 -1.54
N SER A 201 -22.84 -4.52 -2.47
CA SER A 201 -21.45 -4.90 -2.24
C SER A 201 -20.62 -4.51 -3.46
N TYR A 202 -19.42 -4.00 -3.23
CA TYR A 202 -18.42 -3.68 -4.26
C TYR A 202 -17.69 -4.92 -4.79
N THR A 203 -18.38 -6.06 -4.88
CA THR A 203 -17.81 -7.32 -5.36
C THR A 203 -18.64 -7.86 -6.52
N VAL A 204 -18.01 -8.50 -7.50
CA VAL A 204 -18.73 -9.06 -8.67
C VAL A 204 -19.68 -10.21 -8.33
N GLY A 205 -19.65 -10.69 -7.08
CA GLY A 205 -20.69 -11.58 -6.54
C GLY A 205 -22.06 -10.90 -6.43
N SER A 206 -22.10 -9.56 -6.30
CA SER A 206 -23.32 -8.78 -6.46
C SER A 206 -23.63 -8.59 -7.94
N THR A 207 -24.76 -9.14 -8.40
CA THR A 207 -25.22 -9.00 -9.79
C THR A 207 -25.42 -7.54 -10.18
N GLY A 208 -25.91 -6.69 -9.27
CA GLY A 208 -26.12 -5.27 -9.53
C GLY A 208 -24.81 -4.53 -9.84
N TYR A 209 -23.79 -4.74 -9.00
CA TYR A 209 -22.47 -4.13 -9.19
C TYR A 209 -21.77 -4.64 -10.46
N LYS A 210 -21.81 -5.96 -10.71
CA LYS A 210 -21.27 -6.54 -11.95
C LYS A 210 -21.95 -5.97 -13.20
N ASN A 211 -23.28 -5.86 -13.20
CA ASN A 211 -24.02 -5.32 -14.32
C ASN A 211 -23.69 -3.84 -14.57
N ALA A 212 -23.54 -3.03 -13.52
CA ALA A 212 -23.15 -1.63 -13.64
C ALA A 212 -21.75 -1.48 -14.28
N ILE A 213 -20.78 -2.33 -13.89
CA ILE A 213 -19.45 -2.35 -14.52
C ILE A 213 -19.56 -2.66 -16.01
N LEU A 214 -20.27 -3.73 -16.38
CA LEU A 214 -20.40 -4.13 -17.78
C LEU A 214 -21.20 -3.12 -18.62
N GLN A 215 -22.19 -2.44 -18.01
CA GLN A 215 -22.93 -1.38 -18.67
C GLN A 215 -22.06 -0.15 -18.94
N THR A 216 -21.20 0.22 -17.98
CA THR A 216 -20.24 1.32 -18.15
C THR A 216 -19.17 0.96 -19.20
N ASP A 217 -18.69 -0.29 -19.22
CA ASP A 217 -17.80 -0.80 -20.26
C ASP A 217 -18.43 -0.70 -21.67
N ALA A 218 -19.73 -0.99 -21.80
CA ALA A 218 -20.46 -0.79 -23.05
C ALA A 218 -20.53 0.70 -23.45
N TYR A 219 -20.74 1.61 -22.50
CA TYR A 219 -20.71 3.06 -22.75
C TYR A 219 -19.34 3.54 -23.22
N ILE A 220 -18.26 3.03 -22.62
CA ILE A 220 -16.88 3.28 -23.07
C ILE A 220 -16.73 2.83 -24.54
N GLY A 221 -17.24 1.65 -24.91
CA GLY A 221 -17.22 1.16 -26.29
C GLY A 221 -17.93 2.07 -27.29
N GLU A 222 -19.09 2.61 -26.93
CA GLU A 222 -19.81 3.60 -27.75
C GLU A 222 -19.01 4.90 -27.90
N ILE A 223 -18.41 5.40 -26.82
CA ILE A 223 -17.58 6.61 -26.83
C ILE A 223 -16.34 6.43 -27.71
N LEU A 224 -15.62 5.31 -27.57
CA LEU A 224 -14.46 4.98 -28.40
C LEU A 224 -14.83 4.79 -29.87
N THR A 225 -16.05 4.34 -30.16
CA THR A 225 -16.57 4.28 -31.52
C THR A 225 -16.80 5.68 -32.08
N ALA A 226 -17.47 6.57 -31.35
CA ALA A 226 -17.64 7.96 -31.75
C ALA A 226 -16.30 8.69 -31.95
N LEU A 227 -15.32 8.44 -31.07
CA LEU A 227 -13.95 8.96 -31.17
C LEU A 227 -13.29 8.56 -32.49
N ARG A 228 -13.33 7.27 -32.84
CA ARG A 228 -12.74 6.74 -34.08
C ARG A 228 -13.45 7.23 -35.35
N SER A 229 -14.75 7.51 -35.26
CA SER A 229 -15.55 8.00 -36.38
C SER A 229 -15.36 9.49 -36.69
N ARG A 230 -14.54 10.21 -35.90
CA ARG A 230 -14.23 11.63 -36.15
C ARG A 230 -13.58 11.81 -37.53
N PRO A 231 -14.05 12.77 -38.35
CA PRO A 231 -13.43 13.05 -39.65
C PRO A 231 -11.94 13.41 -39.56
N SER A 232 -11.55 14.10 -38.48
CA SER A 232 -10.17 14.51 -38.19
C SER A 232 -9.35 13.48 -37.42
N PHE A 233 -9.89 12.29 -37.09
CA PHE A 233 -9.20 11.31 -36.24
C PHE A 233 -7.78 10.97 -36.73
N LYS A 234 -7.57 10.91 -38.06
CA LYS A 234 -6.28 10.58 -38.67
C LYS A 234 -5.18 11.63 -38.47
N THR A 235 -5.52 12.87 -38.13
CA THR A 235 -4.56 13.96 -37.88
C THR A 235 -4.44 14.30 -36.39
N GLU A 236 -5.11 13.53 -35.55
CA GLU A 236 -5.17 13.72 -34.09
C GLU A 236 -4.37 12.60 -33.38
N ASN A 237 -3.71 12.95 -32.27
CA ASN A 237 -3.04 11.98 -31.42
C ASN A 237 -3.77 11.86 -30.08
N TRP A 238 -4.73 10.94 -30.00
CA TRP A 238 -5.54 10.73 -28.81
C TRP A 238 -4.85 9.82 -27.80
N MET A 239 -4.72 10.29 -26.56
CA MET A 239 -4.49 9.44 -25.41
C MET A 239 -5.82 9.29 -24.66
N VAL A 240 -6.22 8.04 -24.40
CA VAL A 240 -7.41 7.74 -23.61
C VAL A 240 -6.99 7.25 -22.24
N ILE A 241 -7.38 7.96 -21.18
CA ILE A 241 -7.21 7.50 -19.81
C ILE A 241 -8.54 6.99 -19.29
N ILE A 242 -8.59 5.76 -18.78
CA ILE A 242 -9.77 5.18 -18.14
C ILE A 242 -9.37 4.71 -16.75
N THR A 243 -10.04 5.20 -15.72
CA THR A 243 -9.64 4.94 -14.33
C THR A 243 -10.83 5.07 -13.39
N SER A 244 -10.64 4.70 -12.12
CA SER A 244 -11.54 5.04 -11.03
C SER A 244 -10.92 6.06 -10.09
N ASN A 245 -11.76 6.90 -9.48
CA ASN A 245 -11.32 7.88 -8.48
C ASN A 245 -11.05 7.24 -7.11
N LYS A 246 -11.75 6.15 -6.81
CA LYS A 246 -11.63 5.29 -5.62
C LYS A 246 -12.10 3.88 -5.95
N GLY A 247 -11.83 2.94 -5.04
CA GLY A 247 -12.41 1.60 -5.07
C GLY A 247 -13.76 1.55 -4.37
N SER A 248 -13.85 0.95 -3.18
CA SER A 248 -15.11 0.78 -2.45
C SER A 248 -15.38 1.89 -1.41
N ASN A 249 -16.58 1.90 -0.82
CA ASN A 249 -16.89 2.61 0.43
C ASN A 249 -16.90 1.65 1.65
N THR A 250 -16.52 0.39 1.46
CA THR A 250 -16.60 -0.63 2.50
C THR A 250 -15.47 -0.43 3.51
N ILE A 251 -15.82 -0.15 4.76
CA ILE A 251 -14.84 -0.01 5.84
C ILE A 251 -14.00 -1.29 5.92
N TYR A 252 -12.69 -1.12 5.82
CA TYR A 252 -11.73 -2.20 5.96
C TYR A 252 -11.13 -2.20 7.36
N ASN A 253 -11.42 -3.26 8.13
CA ASN A 253 -10.88 -3.48 9.47
C ASN A 253 -9.97 -4.72 9.41
N PRO A 254 -8.68 -4.58 9.07
CA PRO A 254 -7.78 -5.71 9.00
C PRO A 254 -7.62 -6.34 10.37
N ALA A 255 -7.50 -7.67 10.42
CA ALA A 255 -7.12 -8.37 11.65
C ALA A 255 -5.67 -8.04 12.06
N GLY A 256 -4.81 -7.69 11.08
CA GLY A 256 -3.39 -7.34 11.26
C GLY A 256 -3.03 -5.94 10.75
N SER A 257 -1.83 -5.78 10.18
CA SER A 257 -1.41 -4.52 9.55
C SER A 257 -2.39 -4.09 8.47
N TRP A 258 -2.73 -2.80 8.46
CA TRP A 258 -3.37 -2.19 7.32
C TRP A 258 -2.37 -2.06 6.16
N SER A 259 -2.85 -2.29 4.94
CA SER A 259 -2.12 -2.06 3.69
C SER A 259 -3.07 -1.49 2.66
N ALA A 260 -2.65 -0.45 1.95
CA ALA A 260 -3.43 0.15 0.87
C ALA A 260 -3.79 -0.86 -0.24
N PHE A 261 -2.93 -1.86 -0.48
CA PHE A 261 -3.19 -2.89 -1.49
C PHE A 261 -4.21 -3.95 -1.06
N GLU A 262 -4.51 -4.05 0.24
CA GLU A 262 -5.52 -4.98 0.78
C GLU A 262 -6.84 -4.25 1.10
N ASP A 263 -6.79 -2.93 1.20
CA ASP A 263 -7.95 -2.09 1.39
C ASP A 263 -8.63 -1.74 0.06
N THR A 264 -9.74 -2.42 -0.23
CA THR A 264 -10.50 -2.20 -1.47
C THR A 264 -11.01 -0.76 -1.65
N ARG A 265 -11.02 0.08 -0.61
CA ARG A 265 -11.33 1.52 -0.75
C ARG A 265 -10.29 2.24 -1.60
N HIS A 266 -9.03 1.80 -1.52
CA HIS A 266 -7.90 2.39 -2.25
C HIS A 266 -7.65 1.76 -3.62
N ASN A 267 -8.08 0.50 -3.83
CA ASN A 267 -7.85 -0.19 -5.10
C ASN A 267 -8.67 0.40 -6.26
N THR A 268 -7.97 1.09 -7.16
CA THR A 268 -8.49 1.62 -8.42
C THR A 268 -8.00 0.78 -9.59
N PHE A 269 -8.47 1.08 -10.81
CA PHE A 269 -7.82 0.61 -12.03
C PHE A 269 -7.33 1.79 -12.85
N PHE A 270 -6.41 1.54 -13.77
CA PHE A 270 -5.85 2.55 -14.66
C PHE A 270 -5.55 1.96 -16.03
N PHE A 271 -5.99 2.62 -17.08
CA PHE A 271 -5.61 2.38 -18.47
C PHE A 271 -5.17 3.70 -19.09
N CYS A 272 -3.98 3.72 -19.68
CA CYS A 272 -3.52 4.78 -20.55
C CYS A 272 -3.32 4.18 -21.93
N PHE A 273 -4.32 4.37 -22.79
CA PHE A 273 -4.44 3.76 -24.10
C PHE A 273 -4.04 4.73 -25.20
N ASN A 274 -3.29 4.22 -26.17
CA ASN A 274 -3.09 4.81 -27.49
C ASN A 274 -2.76 3.67 -28.46
N PRO A 275 -3.31 3.64 -29.68
CA PRO A 275 -3.08 2.53 -30.61
C PRO A 275 -1.62 2.31 -31.03
N ARG A 276 -0.74 3.27 -30.76
CA ARG A 276 0.69 3.20 -31.02
C ARG A 276 1.49 2.70 -29.83
N PHE A 277 0.89 2.47 -28.66
CA PHE A 277 1.61 1.95 -27.50
C PHE A 277 1.82 0.45 -27.61
N ASN A 278 2.91 -0.05 -27.05
CA ASN A 278 3.02 -1.45 -26.68
C ASN A 278 2.35 -1.67 -25.31
N SER A 279 1.77 -2.85 -25.13
CA SER A 279 1.22 -3.27 -23.84
C SER A 279 2.27 -3.20 -22.73
N LYS A 280 1.88 -2.62 -21.59
CA LYS A 280 2.68 -2.59 -20.36
C LYS A 280 1.76 -2.77 -19.15
N SER A 281 1.76 -3.97 -18.59
CA SER A 281 1.09 -4.25 -17.32
C SER A 281 1.94 -3.74 -16.15
N LEU A 282 1.30 -3.05 -15.21
CA LEU A 282 1.86 -2.58 -13.96
C LEU A 282 1.07 -3.19 -12.82
N THR A 283 1.59 -4.26 -12.24
CA THR A 283 0.93 -4.93 -11.11
C THR A 283 1.52 -4.44 -9.80
N ARG A 284 0.78 -4.59 -8.71
CA ARG A 284 1.36 -4.40 -7.38
C ARG A 284 2.62 -5.25 -7.21
N PRO A 285 3.59 -4.84 -6.38
CA PRO A 285 4.66 -5.74 -5.94
C PRO A 285 4.04 -7.02 -5.37
N GLY A 286 4.79 -8.13 -5.37
CA GLY A 286 4.29 -9.42 -4.86
C GLY A 286 3.69 -9.32 -3.45
N ALA A 287 3.10 -10.40 -2.95
CA ALA A 287 2.39 -10.40 -1.66
C ALA A 287 3.21 -9.84 -0.46
N LEU A 288 4.54 -9.78 -0.58
CA LEU A 288 5.44 -9.20 0.40
C LEU A 288 5.94 -7.83 -0.08
N ILE A 289 5.81 -6.84 0.78
CA ILE A 289 6.46 -5.54 0.63
C ILE A 289 7.90 -5.68 1.19
N PRO A 290 8.95 -5.26 0.46
CA PRO A 290 10.31 -5.30 0.98
C PRO A 290 10.44 -4.52 2.30
N TYR A 291 11.02 -5.14 3.32
CA TYR A 291 11.45 -4.44 4.51
C TYR A 291 12.81 -3.81 4.22
N THR A 292 12.83 -2.48 4.14
CA THR A 292 14.00 -1.71 3.72
C THR A 292 14.35 -0.66 4.76
N GLY A 293 15.63 -0.54 5.09
CA GLY A 293 16.12 0.47 6.02
C GLY A 293 17.62 0.40 6.25
N THR A 294 18.12 1.33 7.06
CA THR A 294 19.49 1.34 7.58
C THR A 294 19.44 1.44 9.10
N ALA A 295 19.73 0.33 9.78
CA ALA A 295 19.67 0.21 11.23
C ALA A 295 21.07 -0.01 11.83
N PRO A 296 21.26 0.13 13.16
CA PRO A 296 22.51 -0.23 13.81
C PRO A 296 22.79 -1.74 13.73
N LEU A 297 24.05 -2.09 13.43
CA LEU A 297 24.57 -3.45 13.56
C LEU A 297 25.12 -3.67 14.96
N TYR A 298 24.55 -4.64 15.68
CA TYR A 298 25.04 -5.10 16.98
C TYR A 298 25.98 -6.29 16.78
N SER A 299 26.90 -6.51 17.71
CA SER A 299 27.85 -7.64 17.67
C SER A 299 27.88 -8.32 19.02
N GLY A 300 27.99 -9.65 19.01
CA GLY A 300 28.26 -10.42 20.21
C GLY A 300 29.73 -10.51 20.57
N ALA A 301 30.65 -10.06 19.70
CA ALA A 301 32.08 -10.06 19.98
C ALA A 301 32.45 -8.94 20.96
N VAL A 302 33.05 -9.29 22.10
CA VAL A 302 33.41 -8.35 23.19
C VAL A 302 34.19 -7.14 22.69
N ALA A 303 35.17 -7.35 21.80
CA ALA A 303 35.99 -6.30 21.21
C ALA A 303 35.23 -5.36 20.26
N GLN A 304 34.03 -5.74 19.81
CA GLN A 304 33.16 -4.97 18.92
C GLN A 304 31.81 -4.69 19.56
N ASN A 305 31.72 -4.73 20.89
CA ASN A 305 30.48 -4.50 21.63
C ASN A 305 29.87 -3.16 21.25
N ARG A 306 28.67 -3.23 20.68
CA ARG A 306 27.84 -2.08 20.34
C ARG A 306 26.56 -2.22 21.15
N ARG A 307 26.19 -1.17 21.88
CA ARG A 307 24.99 -1.15 22.72
C ARG A 307 24.17 0.09 22.45
N ALA A 308 22.87 -0.03 22.66
CA ALA A 308 21.96 1.10 22.76
C ALA A 308 21.22 1.04 24.09
N LYS A 309 21.07 2.17 24.78
CA LYS A 309 20.44 2.27 26.10
C LYS A 309 19.38 3.36 26.17
N VAL A 310 18.25 3.09 26.82
CA VAL A 310 17.29 4.14 27.19
C VAL A 310 17.71 4.77 28.52
N LEU A 311 18.44 5.89 28.45
CA LEU A 311 19.03 6.53 29.64
C LEU A 311 18.01 7.30 30.50
N GLY A 312 16.93 7.82 29.88
CA GLY A 312 15.84 8.55 30.55
C GLY A 312 14.66 7.69 30.99
N GLY A 313 14.84 6.37 31.08
CA GLY A 313 13.75 5.42 31.31
C GLY A 313 13.25 5.32 32.75
N GLY A 314 14.09 5.60 33.75
CA GLY A 314 13.76 5.39 35.16
C GLY A 314 13.11 4.02 35.40
N THR A 315 11.96 4.02 36.09
CA THR A 315 11.16 2.82 36.37
C THR A 315 10.13 2.51 35.29
N ALA A 316 10.14 3.17 34.12
CA ALA A 316 9.09 3.01 33.10
C ALA A 316 9.01 1.59 32.49
N PHE A 317 10.08 0.81 32.64
CA PHE A 317 10.21 -0.56 32.12
C PHE A 317 10.31 -1.61 33.24
N ASP A 318 10.00 -1.20 34.47
CA ASP A 318 9.98 -2.07 35.65
C ASP A 318 8.68 -2.88 35.69
N ILE A 319 8.79 -4.16 36.01
CA ILE A 319 7.66 -5.10 35.98
C ILE A 319 7.07 -5.34 37.38
N GLY A 320 7.81 -4.96 38.42
CA GLY A 320 7.43 -5.17 39.82
C GLY A 320 7.25 -6.64 40.19
N SER A 321 6.54 -6.84 41.29
CA SER A 321 6.20 -8.17 41.84
C SER A 321 4.98 -8.82 41.19
N THR A 322 4.06 -8.03 40.66
CA THR A 322 2.75 -8.48 40.17
C THR A 322 2.39 -7.94 38.78
N GLY A 323 3.26 -7.13 38.17
CA GLY A 323 2.94 -6.46 36.91
C GLY A 323 2.90 -7.42 35.73
N GLU A 324 2.02 -7.08 34.79
CA GLU A 324 1.96 -7.68 33.46
C GLU A 324 2.74 -6.82 32.47
N MET A 325 3.22 -7.44 31.39
CA MET A 325 3.92 -6.73 30.34
C MET A 325 3.95 -7.52 29.04
N THR A 326 4.19 -6.82 27.94
CA THR A 326 4.58 -7.43 26.69
C THR A 326 5.77 -6.68 26.09
N VAL A 327 6.85 -7.39 25.75
CA VAL A 327 7.98 -6.83 25.02
C VAL A 327 8.18 -7.59 23.74
N SER A 328 8.25 -6.86 22.63
CA SER A 328 8.55 -7.42 21.32
C SER A 328 9.70 -6.69 20.63
N CYS A 329 10.42 -7.40 19.78
CA CYS A 329 11.41 -6.83 18.87
C CYS A 329 11.54 -7.67 17.61
N LYS A 330 11.97 -7.06 16.51
CA LYS A 330 12.33 -7.76 15.28
C LYS A 330 13.84 -7.92 15.18
N VAL A 331 14.32 -9.14 14.94
CA VAL A 331 15.75 -9.45 14.87
C VAL A 331 16.08 -10.19 13.57
N LYS A 332 17.28 -9.96 13.05
CA LYS A 332 17.87 -10.74 11.96
C LYS A 332 19.18 -11.32 12.45
N ILE A 333 19.17 -12.61 12.81
CA ILE A 333 20.32 -13.32 13.36
C ILE A 333 20.96 -14.15 12.24
N PRO A 334 22.28 -14.03 12.00
CA PRO A 334 22.97 -14.83 10.98
C PRO A 334 22.86 -16.32 11.24
N VAL A 335 22.88 -17.14 10.19
CA VAL A 335 22.86 -18.62 10.29
C VAL A 335 23.98 -19.10 11.22
N GLY A 336 23.64 -19.88 12.25
CA GLY A 336 24.65 -20.42 13.16
C GLY A 336 24.10 -21.01 14.45
N ASN A 337 25.02 -21.41 15.32
CA ASN A 337 24.74 -21.82 16.69
C ASN A 337 25.52 -20.90 17.64
N TYR A 338 24.81 -20.24 18.53
CA TYR A 338 25.37 -19.27 19.45
C TYR A 338 24.99 -19.64 20.87
N TYR A 339 25.92 -19.43 21.80
CA TYR A 339 25.71 -19.83 23.19
C TYR A 339 25.86 -18.61 24.08
N TYR A 340 24.71 -18.17 24.60
CA TYR A 340 24.54 -17.07 25.55
C TYR A 340 24.77 -15.62 25.08
N PRO A 341 24.77 -15.25 23.78
CA PRO A 341 24.76 -13.83 23.42
C PRO A 341 23.42 -13.19 23.80
N PRO A 342 23.42 -12.08 24.56
CA PRO A 342 22.21 -11.30 24.83
C PRO A 342 21.88 -10.40 23.62
N ILE A 343 20.60 -10.11 23.44
CA ILE A 343 20.10 -9.25 22.34
C ILE A 343 19.31 -8.04 22.85
N LEU A 344 18.47 -8.22 23.88
CA LEU A 344 17.67 -7.17 24.51
C LEU A 344 17.52 -7.48 25.99
N SER A 345 17.66 -6.48 26.87
CA SER A 345 17.70 -6.74 28.31
C SER A 345 17.30 -5.55 29.17
N LYS A 346 16.95 -5.84 30.42
CA LYS A 346 16.86 -4.87 31.51
C LYS A 346 17.44 -5.48 32.79
N ARG A 347 18.75 -5.69 32.81
CA ARG A 347 19.51 -6.24 33.94
C ARG A 347 20.99 -5.90 33.85
N ALA A 348 21.74 -6.09 34.93
CA ALA A 348 23.15 -5.70 34.99
C ALA A 348 24.09 -6.70 34.30
N SER A 349 23.85 -8.00 34.47
CA SER A 349 24.71 -9.06 33.93
C SER A 349 23.94 -10.36 33.69
N PHE A 350 24.59 -11.34 33.06
CA PHE A 350 24.09 -12.72 32.95
C PHE A 350 24.28 -13.57 34.21
N THR A 351 24.94 -13.04 35.23
CA THR A 351 25.24 -13.78 36.47
C THR A 351 23.96 -14.23 37.17
N GLY A 352 23.91 -15.49 37.59
CA GLY A 352 22.78 -16.04 38.33
C GLY A 352 22.45 -15.21 39.57
N GLY A 353 21.17 -14.90 39.76
CA GLY A 353 20.69 -14.12 40.90
C GLY A 353 20.66 -12.60 40.71
N VAL A 354 21.16 -12.10 39.59
CA VAL A 354 21.04 -10.67 39.23
C VAL A 354 19.62 -10.39 38.74
N VAL A 355 18.90 -9.53 39.45
CA VAL A 355 17.49 -9.23 39.20
C VAL A 355 17.28 -8.59 37.83
N GLY A 356 16.25 -9.05 37.11
CA GLY A 356 15.80 -8.52 35.83
C GLY A 356 15.73 -9.61 34.76
N TRP A 357 15.72 -9.20 33.49
CA TRP A 357 15.52 -10.12 32.37
C TRP A 357 16.44 -9.84 31.17
N VAL A 358 16.61 -10.86 30.32
CA VAL A 358 17.31 -10.77 29.03
C VAL A 358 16.67 -11.68 27.99
N PHE A 359 16.70 -11.27 26.74
CA PHE A 359 16.54 -12.13 25.59
C PHE A 359 17.93 -12.53 25.10
N PHE A 360 18.15 -13.81 24.84
CA PHE A 360 19.46 -14.33 24.44
C PHE A 360 19.33 -15.54 23.51
N LEU A 361 20.45 -15.97 22.91
CA LEU A 361 20.49 -17.17 22.05
C LEU A 361 21.07 -18.39 22.77
N GLU A 362 20.54 -19.56 22.45
CA GLU A 362 21.10 -20.84 22.81
C GLU A 362 20.97 -21.78 21.61
N ALA A 363 22.11 -22.25 21.08
CA ALA A 363 22.20 -22.86 19.75
C ALA A 363 21.59 -21.93 18.67
N ASN A 364 20.63 -22.41 17.88
CA ASN A 364 20.01 -21.67 16.78
C ASN A 364 18.66 -21.02 17.15
N TYR A 365 18.26 -21.07 18.42
CA TYR A 365 17.00 -20.51 18.92
C TYR A 365 17.24 -19.45 19.99
N TRP A 366 16.17 -18.76 20.40
CA TRP A 366 16.22 -17.75 21.45
C TRP A 366 15.47 -18.18 22.70
N MET A 367 15.79 -17.53 23.81
CA MET A 367 15.11 -17.69 25.09
C MET A 367 15.03 -16.33 25.81
N VAL A 368 14.08 -16.22 26.73
CA VAL A 368 14.09 -15.19 27.77
C VAL A 368 14.59 -15.80 29.07
N ASN A 369 15.45 -15.09 29.79
CA ASN A 369 15.99 -15.48 31.08
C ASN A 369 15.66 -14.41 32.12
N PHE A 370 15.12 -14.84 33.26
CA PHE A 370 14.85 -14.02 34.44
C PHE A 370 15.81 -14.41 35.55
N GLY A 371 16.45 -13.43 36.17
CA GLY A 371 17.25 -13.63 37.37
C GLY A 371 16.52 -13.10 38.61
N GLN A 372 16.70 -13.78 39.75
CA GLN A 372 16.25 -13.29 41.05
C GLN A 372 17.22 -13.73 42.16
N THR A 373 17.51 -12.82 43.09
CA THR A 373 18.37 -13.04 44.25
C THR A 373 17.95 -14.30 45.00
N SER A 374 18.93 -15.17 45.28
CA SER A 374 18.75 -16.47 45.93
C SER A 374 17.91 -17.53 45.19
N LEU A 375 17.25 -17.20 44.07
CA LEU A 375 16.50 -18.16 43.24
C LEU A 375 17.23 -18.55 41.95
N GLY A 376 18.29 -17.82 41.60
CA GLY A 376 19.07 -18.08 40.40
C GLY A 376 18.35 -17.60 39.14
N ASN A 377 18.41 -18.41 38.09
CA ASN A 377 17.91 -18.08 36.76
C ASN A 377 16.76 -19.01 36.35
N ARG A 378 15.77 -18.44 35.66
CA ARG A 378 14.66 -19.16 35.02
C ARG A 378 14.58 -18.80 33.55
N GLN A 379 14.56 -19.81 32.69
CA GLN A 379 14.60 -19.65 31.23
C GLN A 379 13.33 -20.18 30.59
N ILE A 380 12.79 -19.41 29.64
CA ILE A 380 11.63 -19.79 28.83
C ILE A 380 12.06 -19.67 27.37
N ARG A 381 11.87 -20.74 26.61
CA ARG A 381 12.35 -20.91 25.24
C ARG A 381 11.36 -20.36 24.21
N GLY A 382 11.89 -19.79 23.11
CA GLY A 382 11.17 -19.56 21.86
C GLY A 382 11.66 -20.44 20.70
N HIS A 383 11.16 -20.21 19.49
CA HIS A 383 11.52 -20.99 18.30
C HIS A 383 12.92 -20.65 17.76
N VAL A 384 13.34 -21.42 16.74
CA VAL A 384 14.56 -21.19 15.95
C VAL A 384 14.47 -19.83 15.23
N ILE A 385 15.57 -19.08 15.25
CA ILE A 385 15.67 -17.75 14.61
C ILE A 385 17.03 -17.43 13.97
N ALA A 386 18.03 -18.31 14.15
CA ALA A 386 19.37 -18.14 13.59
C ALA A 386 19.46 -18.77 12.19
N ASP A 387 18.65 -18.28 11.26
CA ASP A 387 18.54 -18.76 9.88
C ASP A 387 18.85 -17.66 8.83
N GLY A 388 19.29 -16.48 9.29
CA GLY A 388 19.56 -15.32 8.44
C GLY A 388 18.31 -14.51 8.04
N GLN A 389 17.12 -14.86 8.53
CA GLN A 389 15.86 -14.18 8.24
C GLN A 389 15.44 -13.24 9.38
N TRP A 390 14.48 -12.36 9.07
CA TRP A 390 13.84 -11.54 10.09
C TRP A 390 12.84 -12.39 10.88
N HIS A 391 12.87 -12.25 12.20
CA HIS A 391 11.92 -12.86 13.12
C HIS A 391 11.42 -11.85 14.13
N THR A 392 10.16 -12.00 14.55
CA THR A 392 9.56 -11.24 15.63
C THR A 392 9.60 -12.06 16.91
N LEU A 393 10.29 -11.54 17.93
CA LEU A 393 10.34 -12.15 19.26
C LEU A 393 9.36 -11.39 20.15
N THR A 394 8.49 -12.08 20.85
CA THR A 394 7.56 -11.47 21.81
C THR A 394 7.59 -12.24 23.12
N VAL A 395 7.74 -11.54 24.24
CA VAL A 395 7.56 -12.07 25.60
C VAL A 395 6.37 -11.41 26.25
N VAL A 396 5.47 -12.21 26.78
CA VAL A 396 4.30 -11.79 27.56
C VAL A 396 4.46 -12.30 28.99
N ILE A 397 4.27 -11.42 29.97
CA ILE A 397 4.08 -11.81 31.37
C ILE A 397 2.63 -11.51 31.70
N ARG A 398 1.88 -12.54 32.09
CA ARG A 398 0.45 -12.44 32.40
C ARG A 398 0.11 -13.13 33.72
N ASN A 399 -0.86 -12.58 34.43
CA ASN A 399 -1.39 -13.15 35.66
C ASN A 399 -2.56 -14.09 35.33
N GLU A 400 -2.48 -15.33 35.83
CA GLU A 400 -3.48 -16.39 35.64
C GLU A 400 -3.90 -16.91 37.02
N GLY A 401 -4.92 -16.25 37.60
CA GLY A 401 -5.27 -16.45 39.00
C GLY A 401 -4.14 -15.97 39.92
N ALA A 402 -3.61 -16.88 40.75
CA ALA A 402 -2.46 -16.59 41.61
C ALA A 402 -1.10 -16.78 40.91
N ALA A 403 -1.08 -17.42 39.74
CA ALA A 403 0.15 -17.68 39.00
C ALA A 403 0.52 -16.48 38.13
N ARG A 404 1.82 -16.17 38.05
CA ARG A 404 2.38 -15.19 37.11
C ARG A 404 3.22 -15.95 36.10
N ASN A 405 2.73 -16.05 34.87
CA ASN A 405 3.31 -16.90 33.85
C ASN A 405 3.95 -16.10 32.71
N VAL A 406 5.06 -16.62 32.18
CA VAL A 406 5.78 -16.06 31.03
C VAL A 406 5.54 -16.89 29.78
N TYR A 407 5.22 -16.21 28.69
CA TYR A 407 4.97 -16.80 27.38
C TYR A 407 5.89 -16.17 26.33
N THR A 408 6.40 -16.97 25.42
CA THR A 408 7.30 -16.59 24.33
C THR A 408 6.65 -16.92 23.00
N TYR A 409 6.61 -15.94 22.09
CA TYR A 409 6.08 -16.10 20.75
C TYR A 409 7.18 -15.77 19.76
N THR A 410 7.36 -16.62 18.76
CA THR A 410 8.19 -16.32 17.58
C THR A 410 7.25 -16.21 16.40
N ASP A 411 7.30 -15.10 15.68
CA ASP A 411 6.48 -14.85 14.49
C ASP A 411 4.98 -15.07 14.74
N GLY A 412 4.50 -14.60 15.89
CA GLY A 412 3.10 -14.73 16.30
C GLY A 412 2.72 -16.09 16.88
N VAL A 413 3.62 -17.09 16.82
CA VAL A 413 3.36 -18.47 17.25
C VAL A 413 3.92 -18.71 18.65
N LEU A 414 3.04 -19.09 19.57
CA LEU A 414 3.39 -19.45 20.95
C LEU A 414 4.30 -20.69 21.00
N TYR A 415 5.39 -20.62 21.75
CA TYR A 415 6.19 -21.79 22.11
C TYR A 415 5.72 -22.37 23.45
N ASN A 416 4.96 -23.47 23.41
CA ASN A 416 4.35 -24.07 24.60
C ASN A 416 4.83 -25.50 24.93
N THR A 417 5.90 -25.99 24.30
CA THR A 417 6.41 -27.35 24.48
C THR A 417 7.64 -27.41 25.40
N GLY A 418 7.95 -28.61 25.89
CA GLY A 418 9.21 -28.90 26.61
C GLY A 418 9.45 -28.01 27.85
N ILE A 419 10.66 -27.45 27.95
CA ILE A 419 11.12 -26.67 29.11
C ILE A 419 10.21 -25.46 29.41
N SER A 420 9.65 -24.80 28.39
CA SER A 420 8.78 -23.62 28.56
C SER A 420 7.45 -23.94 29.26
N ALA A 421 6.96 -25.17 29.18
CA ALA A 421 5.80 -25.58 29.96
C ALA A 421 6.13 -25.74 31.46
N ALA A 422 7.34 -26.23 31.76
CA ALA A 422 7.77 -26.49 33.13
C ALA A 422 8.30 -25.24 33.87
N THR A 423 8.75 -24.21 33.14
CA THR A 423 9.45 -23.06 33.73
C THR A 423 8.77 -21.70 33.53
N ARG A 424 7.54 -21.66 33.00
CA ARG A 424 6.81 -20.40 32.75
C ARG A 424 6.37 -19.68 34.01
N ASP A 425 6.07 -20.40 35.08
CA ASP A 425 5.62 -19.80 36.34
C ASP A 425 6.80 -19.06 36.98
N ILE A 426 6.66 -17.75 37.16
CA ILE A 426 7.61 -16.87 37.83
C ILE A 426 7.03 -16.24 39.10
N THR A 427 5.95 -16.78 39.64
CA THR A 427 5.27 -16.25 40.84
C THR A 427 6.24 -16.09 42.01
N SER A 428 7.08 -17.10 42.25
CA SER A 428 8.08 -17.07 43.32
C SER A 428 9.21 -16.07 43.08
N TYR A 429 9.39 -15.58 41.85
CA TYR A 429 10.44 -14.62 41.51
C TYR A 429 10.10 -13.20 41.97
N GLY A 430 8.86 -12.91 42.38
CA GLY A 430 8.50 -11.64 43.01
C GLY A 430 8.96 -10.41 42.20
N ASN A 431 9.61 -9.46 42.86
CA ASN A 431 10.00 -8.19 42.25
C ASN A 431 11.16 -8.35 41.26
N LEU A 432 10.88 -8.09 39.98
CA LEU A 432 11.85 -8.17 38.87
C LEU A 432 12.40 -6.80 38.43
N ASN A 433 12.26 -5.76 39.25
CA ASN A 433 12.79 -4.43 38.95
C ASN A 433 14.31 -4.46 38.90
N SER A 434 14.85 -3.71 37.94
CA SER A 434 16.29 -3.59 37.73
C SER A 434 16.64 -2.12 37.58
N PRO A 435 17.67 -1.64 38.31
CA PRO A 435 18.11 -0.24 38.20
C PRO A 435 18.78 0.06 36.85
N GLN A 436 18.97 -0.95 35.99
CA GLN A 436 19.62 -0.80 34.71
C GLN A 436 18.66 -0.27 33.64
N PRO A 437 19.18 0.51 32.67
CA PRO A 437 18.41 0.94 31.53
C PRO A 437 18.02 -0.26 30.66
N LEU A 438 16.91 -0.12 29.93
CA LEU A 438 16.60 -1.01 28.82
C LEU A 438 17.76 -0.93 27.81
N THR A 439 18.33 -2.07 27.46
CA THR A 439 19.59 -2.17 26.71
C THR A 439 19.47 -3.16 25.56
N VAL A 440 19.85 -2.74 24.36
CA VAL A 440 20.09 -3.61 23.20
C VAL A 440 21.58 -3.94 23.12
N GLY A 441 21.91 -5.19 22.78
CA GLY A 441 23.28 -5.67 22.69
C GLY A 441 23.81 -6.31 23.97
N ASN A 442 25.14 -6.38 24.07
CA ASN A 442 25.87 -7.14 25.09
C ASN A 442 25.69 -6.67 26.56
N LEU A 443 25.83 -7.59 27.53
CA LEU A 443 25.65 -7.39 28.99
C LEU A 443 26.91 -7.78 29.80
N PRO A 444 27.58 -6.85 30.52
CA PRO A 444 28.81 -7.13 31.27
C PRO A 444 28.60 -8.05 32.50
N PRO A 445 29.57 -8.89 32.93
CA PRO A 445 30.76 -9.28 32.19
C PRO A 445 30.36 -10.23 31.06
N ASP A 446 30.73 -9.88 29.83
CA ASP A 446 30.12 -10.43 28.62
C ASP A 446 30.59 -11.87 28.35
N ASN A 447 29.82 -12.86 28.81
CA ASN A 447 30.02 -14.29 28.53
C ASN A 447 29.59 -14.66 27.09
N VAL A 448 30.22 -14.08 26.06
CA VAL A 448 29.75 -14.31 24.67
C VAL A 448 30.77 -15.00 23.77
N THR A 449 30.25 -16.06 23.14
CA THR A 449 30.79 -16.79 21.99
C THR A 449 30.36 -16.13 20.67
N GLY A 450 31.31 -15.91 19.76
CA GLY A 450 31.23 -15.78 18.29
C GLY A 450 30.05 -15.14 17.51
N LEU A 451 29.01 -14.55 18.12
CA LEU A 451 27.89 -13.98 17.36
C LEU A 451 28.35 -12.82 16.48
N ALA A 452 28.27 -13.04 15.16
CA ALA A 452 28.57 -12.05 14.14
C ALA A 452 27.57 -10.87 14.18
N ASN A 453 27.82 -9.86 13.34
CA ASN A 453 26.95 -8.69 13.27
C ASN A 453 25.49 -9.09 12.99
N TYR A 454 24.56 -8.56 13.78
CA TYR A 454 23.13 -8.79 13.65
C TYR A 454 22.35 -7.47 13.70
N SER A 455 21.11 -7.49 13.21
CA SER A 455 20.22 -6.32 13.23
C SER A 455 19.07 -6.53 14.21
N LEU A 456 18.65 -5.46 14.90
CA LEU A 456 17.47 -5.44 15.76
C LEU A 456 16.71 -4.13 15.55
N THR A 457 15.42 -4.24 15.27
CA THR A 457 14.50 -3.14 14.94
C THR A 457 13.14 -3.34 15.63
N ASP A 458 12.23 -2.37 15.49
CA ASP A 458 10.83 -2.49 15.89
C ASP A 458 10.63 -2.98 17.34
N ILE A 459 11.31 -2.33 18.28
CA ILE A 459 11.16 -2.64 19.70
C ILE A 459 9.87 -2.00 20.20
N LYS A 460 8.96 -2.80 20.76
CA LYS A 460 7.74 -2.33 21.41
C LYS A 460 7.69 -2.84 22.84
N TYR A 461 7.35 -1.96 23.77
CA TYR A 461 7.18 -2.29 25.18
C TYR A 461 5.78 -1.84 25.62
N PHE A 462 4.97 -2.79 26.07
CA PHE A 462 3.64 -2.57 26.61
C PHE A 462 3.58 -2.87 28.10
N ASN A 463 2.83 -2.08 28.85
CA ASN A 463 2.55 -2.30 30.27
C ASN A 463 1.32 -3.20 30.52
N VAL A 464 0.97 -4.04 29.55
CA VAL A 464 -0.16 -4.98 29.59
C VAL A 464 0.24 -6.31 28.96
N ALA A 465 -0.40 -7.39 29.39
CA ALA A 465 -0.33 -8.67 28.69
C ALA A 465 -1.19 -8.61 27.42
N LEU A 466 -0.56 -8.67 26.24
CA LEU A 466 -1.29 -8.72 24.97
C LEU A 466 -1.90 -10.12 24.76
N PRO A 467 -3.15 -10.23 24.27
CA PRO A 467 -3.78 -11.53 24.00
C PRO A 467 -3.08 -12.31 22.88
N ASP A 468 -3.13 -13.64 22.96
CA ASP A 468 -2.56 -14.56 21.96
C ASP A 468 -3.05 -14.26 20.55
N SER A 469 -4.36 -13.99 20.38
CA SER A 469 -4.96 -13.66 19.09
C SER A 469 -4.47 -12.33 18.52
N TYR A 470 -4.24 -11.34 19.38
CA TYR A 470 -3.66 -10.06 18.96
C TYR A 470 -2.24 -10.27 18.44
N ILE A 471 -1.40 -10.97 19.21
CA ILE A 471 -0.01 -11.25 18.84
C ILE A 471 0.06 -12.04 17.53
N ALA A 472 -0.76 -13.07 17.37
CA ALA A 472 -0.82 -13.88 16.16
C ALA A 472 -1.21 -13.06 14.92
N ASN A 473 -2.04 -12.02 15.07
CA ASN A 473 -2.48 -11.19 13.96
C ASN A 473 -1.56 -9.99 13.67
N THR A 474 -0.79 -9.52 14.66
CA THR A 474 -0.01 -8.28 14.53
C THR A 474 1.51 -8.47 14.56
N TYR A 475 2.02 -9.70 14.72
CA TYR A 475 3.46 -9.94 14.89
C TYR A 475 4.30 -9.35 13.75
N CYS A 476 3.82 -9.41 12.51
CA CYS A 476 4.60 -8.93 11.36
C CYS A 476 4.69 -7.40 11.29
N THR A 477 3.78 -6.67 11.95
CA THR A 477 3.63 -5.21 11.81
C THR A 477 4.90 -4.44 12.23
N THR A 478 5.22 -3.34 11.56
CA THR A 478 6.35 -2.45 11.92
C THR A 478 5.91 -1.06 12.36
N SER A 479 4.61 -0.86 12.59
CA SER A 479 4.02 0.38 13.06
C SER A 479 2.90 0.10 14.06
N ILE A 480 2.47 1.13 14.78
CA ILE A 480 1.28 1.09 15.64
C ILE A 480 0.60 2.46 15.60
N GLU A 481 -0.64 2.47 15.15
CA GLU A 481 -1.42 3.70 15.01
C GLU A 481 -2.03 4.16 16.34
N PRO A 482 -2.25 5.47 16.55
CA PRO A 482 -2.93 5.98 17.75
C PRO A 482 -4.33 5.42 18.00
N SER A 483 -5.00 4.94 16.96
CA SER A 483 -6.32 4.29 17.06
C SER A 483 -6.25 2.84 17.57
N ASN A 484 -5.06 2.25 17.70
CA ASN A 484 -4.90 0.90 18.20
C ASN A 484 -5.37 0.80 19.67
N GLN A 485 -6.14 -0.25 19.98
CA GLN A 485 -6.71 -0.46 21.32
C GLN A 485 -5.67 -0.53 22.46
N TYR A 486 -4.43 -0.92 22.15
CA TYR A 486 -3.31 -1.00 23.11
C TYR A 486 -2.33 0.16 22.99
N TYR A 487 -2.63 1.20 22.19
CA TYR A 487 -1.73 2.35 22.01
C TYR A 487 -1.45 3.07 23.34
N ASN A 488 -2.47 3.21 24.19
CA ASN A 488 -2.31 3.83 25.52
C ASN A 488 -1.48 2.97 26.50
N ASN A 489 -1.29 1.68 26.19
CA ASN A 489 -0.44 0.77 26.96
C ASN A 489 1.02 0.76 26.48
N LEU A 490 1.32 1.39 25.34
CA LEU A 490 2.64 1.42 24.73
C LEU A 490 3.55 2.40 25.48
N VAL A 491 4.44 1.88 26.32
CA VAL A 491 5.38 2.68 27.13
C VAL A 491 6.68 3.02 26.41
N GLY A 492 6.92 2.39 25.25
CA GLY A 492 8.01 2.72 24.34
C GLY A 492 7.87 2.00 23.00
N PHE A 493 8.19 2.69 21.91
CA PHE A 493 8.22 2.15 20.56
C PHE A 493 9.38 2.72 19.75
N TRP A 494 10.34 1.88 19.39
CA TRP A 494 11.50 2.27 18.61
C TRP A 494 11.53 1.47 17.30
N PRO A 495 11.16 2.07 16.16
CA PRO A 495 11.32 1.43 14.85
C PRO A 495 12.77 1.00 14.58
N GLY A 496 13.74 1.74 15.15
CA GLY A 496 15.18 1.47 15.03
C GLY A 496 15.85 2.18 13.85
N PHE A 497 15.08 2.81 12.96
CA PHE A 497 15.56 3.64 11.85
C PHE A 497 14.49 4.65 11.40
N PRO A 498 14.88 5.80 10.82
CA PRO A 498 16.27 6.26 10.67
C PRO A 498 16.92 6.57 12.02
N VAL A 499 18.23 6.33 12.12
CA VAL A 499 19.03 6.75 13.26
C VAL A 499 19.35 8.23 13.10
N ILE A 500 19.11 9.02 14.14
CA ILE A 500 19.40 10.45 14.13
C ILE A 500 20.74 10.73 14.81
N ASN A 501 21.43 11.77 14.38
CA ASN A 501 22.61 12.30 15.06
C ASN A 501 22.23 13.66 15.68
N ASP A 502 22.18 13.69 17.00
CA ASP A 502 21.90 14.89 17.78
C ASP A 502 23.18 15.30 18.50
N ASN A 503 23.87 16.30 17.94
CA ASN A 503 25.11 16.87 18.50
C ASN A 503 26.21 15.82 18.78
N GLY A 504 26.40 14.87 17.87
CA GLY A 504 27.41 13.80 18.00
C GLY A 504 26.91 12.56 18.75
N VAL A 505 25.66 12.58 19.24
CA VAL A 505 25.02 11.44 19.90
C VAL A 505 24.04 10.78 18.94
N PHE A 506 24.30 9.53 18.60
CA PHE A 506 23.39 8.75 17.75
C PHE A 506 22.22 8.20 18.56
N LYS A 507 20.99 8.35 18.06
CA LYS A 507 19.76 7.92 18.75
C LYS A 507 18.81 7.15 17.84
N MET A 508 18.12 6.16 18.39
CA MET A 508 16.89 5.61 17.82
C MET A 508 15.70 6.26 18.53
N ARG A 509 14.84 6.92 17.76
CA ARG A 509 13.68 7.67 18.27
C ARG A 509 12.65 6.75 18.90
N ASP A 510 12.12 7.16 20.04
CA ASP A 510 10.87 6.60 20.58
C ASP A 510 9.68 7.33 19.95
N LEU A 511 8.85 6.61 19.22
CA LEU A 511 7.62 7.10 18.59
C LEU A 511 6.37 6.86 19.46
N SER A 512 6.54 6.35 20.68
CA SER A 512 5.46 6.36 21.67
C SER A 512 5.22 7.79 22.18
N PRO A 513 4.08 8.05 22.86
CA PRO A 513 3.80 9.36 23.47
C PRO A 513 4.84 9.85 24.48
N PHE A 514 5.77 9.00 24.92
CA PHE A 514 6.73 9.31 25.97
C PHE A 514 8.11 9.78 25.46
N GLY A 515 8.46 9.55 24.19
CA GLY A 515 9.69 10.10 23.58
C GLY A 515 11.00 9.70 24.26
N ARG A 516 11.11 8.49 24.83
CA ARG A 516 12.31 7.98 25.53
C ARG A 516 13.31 7.34 24.57
N ASP A 517 14.07 8.15 23.84
CA ASP A 517 15.01 7.67 22.83
C ASP A 517 16.06 6.68 23.38
N PHE A 518 16.40 5.68 22.56
CA PHE A 518 17.60 4.86 22.76
C PHE A 518 18.82 5.67 22.33
N THR A 519 19.83 5.77 23.20
CA THR A 519 21.14 6.36 22.89
C THR A 519 22.14 5.25 22.55
N LEU A 520 22.81 5.37 21.41
CA LEU A 520 23.82 4.42 20.96
C LEU A 520 25.18 4.80 21.55
N GLU A 521 25.87 3.81 22.15
CA GLU A 521 27.27 3.99 22.60
C GLU A 521 28.23 4.14 21.41
N SER A 522 27.88 3.52 20.29
CA SER A 522 28.59 3.61 19.01
C SER A 522 27.64 3.28 17.87
N TYR A 523 27.82 3.90 16.71
CA TYR A 523 26.99 3.67 15.54
C TYR A 523 27.76 2.96 14.43
N SER A 524 27.27 1.78 14.03
CA SER A 524 27.71 1.04 12.85
C SER A 524 26.48 0.76 11.99
N PRO A 525 26.27 1.47 10.87
CA PRO A 525 25.10 1.25 10.02
C PRO A 525 25.16 -0.09 9.27
N GLY A 526 24.01 -0.74 9.13
CA GLY A 526 23.78 -1.86 8.24
C GLY A 526 22.49 -1.66 7.45
N SER A 527 22.60 -1.65 6.12
CA SER A 527 21.44 -1.53 5.23
C SER A 527 20.86 -2.91 4.93
N PHE A 528 19.53 -2.98 4.83
CA PHE A 528 18.80 -4.19 4.47
C PHE A 528 17.68 -3.86 3.47
N ASN A 529 17.37 -4.83 2.63
CA ASN A 529 16.27 -4.80 1.66
C ASN A 529 15.79 -6.25 1.46
N ASP A 530 14.95 -6.73 2.36
CA ASP A 530 14.57 -8.13 2.44
C ASP A 530 13.08 -8.31 2.17
N LEU A 531 12.72 -9.26 1.30
CA LEU A 531 11.37 -9.80 1.22
C LEU A 531 11.22 -10.89 2.28
N ASN A 532 10.38 -10.69 3.28
CA ASN A 532 10.25 -11.63 4.40
C ASN A 532 8.82 -11.67 4.92
N ALA A 533 8.23 -12.86 5.05
CA ALA A 533 6.84 -13.01 5.48
C ALA A 533 6.60 -12.66 6.96
N ASN A 534 7.66 -12.61 7.77
CA ASN A 534 7.59 -12.29 9.19
C ASN A 534 7.64 -10.79 9.49
N VAL A 535 7.74 -9.96 8.45
CA VAL A 535 7.73 -8.51 8.56
C VAL A 535 6.81 -7.94 7.48
N CYS A 536 5.79 -7.18 7.89
CA CYS A 536 4.83 -6.55 7.01
C CYS A 536 4.88 -5.03 7.19
N PRO A 537 5.88 -4.36 6.56
CA PRO A 537 5.98 -2.91 6.63
C PRO A 537 4.80 -2.24 5.92
N PRO A 538 4.41 -1.02 6.34
CA PRO A 538 3.40 -0.26 5.62
C PRO A 538 3.85 0.04 4.18
N VAL A 539 2.88 0.30 3.30
CA VAL A 539 3.16 0.76 1.93
C VAL A 539 3.95 2.07 2.00
N SER A 540 5.17 2.06 1.46
CA SER A 540 6.01 3.25 1.38
C SER A 540 5.74 4.02 0.09
N GLU A 541 6.11 5.30 0.04
CA GLU A 541 5.96 6.11 -1.18
C GLU A 541 6.66 5.50 -2.42
N PRO A 542 7.89 4.93 -2.33
CA PRO A 542 8.49 4.22 -3.46
C PRO A 542 7.64 3.05 -3.97
N VAL A 543 7.03 2.28 -3.05
CA VAL A 543 6.15 1.15 -3.36
C VAL A 543 4.83 1.63 -3.97
N TYR A 544 4.22 2.67 -3.41
CA TYR A 544 3.06 3.34 -4.00
C TYR A 544 3.36 3.79 -5.44
N LYS A 545 4.55 4.32 -5.70
CA LYS A 545 4.98 4.74 -7.04
C LYS A 545 5.34 3.58 -7.98
N THR A 546 5.20 2.30 -7.61
CA THR A 546 5.42 1.19 -8.58
C THR A 546 4.19 0.86 -9.42
N VAL A 547 2.99 1.25 -8.97
CA VAL A 547 1.73 1.14 -9.71
C VAL A 547 1.19 2.52 -10.06
N PRO A 548 0.31 2.65 -11.09
CA PRO A 548 -0.37 3.90 -11.35
C PRO A 548 -1.19 4.36 -10.16
N ASN A 549 -1.18 5.66 -9.93
CA ASN A 549 -1.91 6.28 -8.85
C ASN A 549 -2.84 7.37 -9.37
N SER A 550 -3.92 7.71 -8.64
CA SER A 550 -4.86 8.75 -9.09
C SER A 550 -4.16 10.08 -9.42
N VAL A 551 -3.16 10.47 -8.62
CA VAL A 551 -2.37 11.70 -8.85
C VAL A 551 -1.58 11.71 -10.16
N ASP A 552 -1.33 10.54 -10.77
CA ASP A 552 -0.57 10.42 -12.02
C ASP A 552 -1.38 10.90 -13.23
N VAL A 553 -2.72 10.85 -13.19
CA VAL A 553 -3.60 11.20 -14.34
C VAL A 553 -3.33 12.62 -14.82
N THR A 554 -3.29 13.58 -13.92
CA THR A 554 -3.02 14.99 -14.24
C THR A 554 -1.63 15.17 -14.84
N VAL A 555 -0.61 14.50 -14.29
CA VAL A 555 0.78 14.58 -14.77
C VAL A 555 0.93 13.93 -16.15
N GLN A 556 0.26 12.81 -16.38
CA GLN A 556 0.22 12.12 -17.67
C GLN A 556 -0.38 13.02 -18.76
N ILE A 557 -1.43 13.76 -18.44
CA ILE A 557 -2.09 14.70 -19.36
C ILE A 557 -1.18 15.89 -19.68
N TYR A 558 -0.52 16.48 -18.69
CA TYR A 558 0.47 17.53 -18.94
C TYR A 558 1.60 17.06 -19.86
N ALA A 559 2.14 15.86 -19.60
CA ALA A 559 3.19 15.27 -20.42
C ALA A 559 2.72 15.03 -21.86
N TRP A 560 1.49 14.52 -22.05
CA TRP A 560 0.94 14.28 -23.39
C TRP A 560 0.76 15.57 -24.21
N PHE A 561 0.36 16.65 -23.54
CA PHE A 561 0.31 17.95 -24.17
C PHE A 561 1.70 18.59 -24.31
N GLY A 562 2.78 18.05 -23.76
CA GLY A 562 4.10 18.68 -23.79
C GLY A 562 4.17 19.95 -22.92
N ILE A 563 3.39 20.00 -21.84
CA ILE A 563 3.43 21.08 -20.85
C ILE A 563 4.59 20.80 -19.90
N THR A 564 5.52 21.76 -19.78
CA THR A 564 6.59 21.70 -18.79
C THR A 564 6.03 21.93 -17.39
N VAL A 565 6.20 20.94 -16.50
CA VAL A 565 5.74 21.01 -15.11
C VAL A 565 6.88 21.54 -14.23
N PRO A 566 6.81 22.79 -13.72
CA PRO A 566 7.82 23.31 -12.81
C PRO A 566 7.69 22.65 -11.43
N ALA A 567 8.83 22.48 -10.75
CA ALA A 567 8.88 21.89 -9.40
C ALA A 567 7.99 22.65 -8.38
N SER A 568 7.76 23.95 -8.59
CA SER A 568 6.91 24.79 -7.75
C SER A 568 5.44 24.38 -7.74
N TRP A 569 4.97 23.56 -8.69
CA TRP A 569 3.61 23.02 -8.63
C TRP A 569 3.47 21.93 -7.56
N GLY A 570 4.58 21.33 -7.11
CA GLY A 570 4.57 20.38 -6.01
C GLY A 570 3.70 19.15 -6.26
N LEU A 571 3.57 18.68 -7.51
CA LEU A 571 2.78 17.50 -7.86
C LEU A 571 3.36 16.24 -7.20
N ASP A 572 2.49 15.32 -6.78
CA ASP A 572 2.89 14.02 -6.22
C ASP A 572 2.97 12.92 -7.27
N GLY A 573 2.19 13.06 -8.35
CA GLY A 573 2.13 12.09 -9.44
C GLY A 573 3.35 12.11 -10.34
N LYS A 574 3.44 11.07 -11.17
CA LYS A 574 4.50 10.91 -12.17
C LYS A 574 3.93 10.58 -13.55
N ASN A 575 4.78 10.74 -14.55
CA ASN A 575 4.47 10.33 -15.92
C ASN A 575 4.84 8.86 -16.15
N TRP A 576 3.94 8.10 -16.75
CA TRP A 576 4.20 6.74 -17.21
C TRP A 576 4.62 6.79 -18.68
N ILE A 577 5.92 6.59 -18.92
CA ILE A 577 6.49 6.67 -20.27
C ILE A 577 6.08 5.42 -21.08
N PRO A 578 5.34 5.59 -22.18
CA PRO A 578 4.99 4.50 -23.09
C PRO A 578 6.18 4.11 -23.96
N THR A 579 6.21 2.85 -24.38
CA THR A 579 7.00 2.43 -25.55
C THR A 579 6.07 2.36 -26.74
N TYR A 580 6.55 2.80 -27.91
CA TYR A 580 5.73 2.86 -29.12
C TYR A 580 6.00 1.64 -30.01
N SER A 581 4.96 1.10 -30.64
CA SER A 581 5.04 -0.03 -31.57
C SER A 581 5.58 0.37 -32.95
N ASP A 582 5.46 1.64 -33.32
CA ASP A 582 5.83 2.18 -34.62
C ASP A 582 7.14 2.99 -34.63
N VAL A 583 7.87 2.99 -33.51
CA VAL A 583 9.21 3.56 -33.39
C VAL A 583 10.18 2.41 -33.11
N SER A 584 10.77 1.84 -34.16
CA SER A 584 11.90 0.91 -33.99
C SER A 584 13.06 1.67 -33.35
N GLY A 585 13.56 1.17 -32.21
CA GLY A 585 14.73 1.73 -31.54
C GLY A 585 15.90 1.91 -32.51
N GLY A 586 16.44 3.14 -32.53
CA GLY A 586 17.74 3.43 -33.12
C GLY A 586 18.88 2.91 -32.24
#